data_AF-A0A2N7RYU9-F1
#
_entry.id   AF-A0A2N7RYU9-F1
#
_cell.length_a   1.000
_cell.length_b   1.000
_cell.length_c   1.000
_cell.angle_alpha   90.00
_cell.angle_beta   90.00
_cell.angle_gamma   90.00
#
_symmetry.space_group_name_H-M   'P 1'
#
loop_
_entity.id
_entity.type
_entity.pdbx_description
1 polymer ?
#
loop_
_entity_poly.entity_id
_entity_poly.type
_entity_poly.pdbx_seq_one_letter_code
_entity_poly.pdbx_strand_id
1 'polypeptide(L)'
;MSWCECGQDHELTAAIVYKFIVEAGYEPRQRLTHGQLADVIAYVWKYSEVCRFFHLAVEQAAKLVHGKVDKTYPLGHSVDIIGYFSKTWQGCPDAACQGGES
;
A
#
# COMPACT_ATOMS: atom_id res chain seq x y z
N MET A 1 -7.43 1.26 25.94
CA MET A 1 -6.81 1.42 24.61
C MET A 1 -7.64 0.62 23.63
N SER A 2 -8.57 1.29 22.94
CA SER A 2 -9.43 0.64 21.96
C SER A 2 -8.60 0.40 20.71
N TRP A 3 -8.29 -0.87 20.44
CA TRP A 3 -7.81 -1.28 19.14
C TRP A 3 -8.87 -0.86 18.13
N CYS A 4 -8.50 -0.09 17.10
CA CYS A 4 -9.40 0.14 15.98
C CYS A 4 -9.59 -1.22 15.30
N GLU A 5 -10.70 -1.88 15.60
CA GLU A 5 -11.17 -3.04 14.86
C GLU A 5 -11.48 -2.58 13.42
N CYS A 6 -10.47 -2.58 12.56
CA CYS A 6 -10.68 -2.68 11.11
C CYS A 6 -10.99 -4.14 10.77
N GLY A 7 -12.02 -4.67 11.43
CA GLY A 7 -12.58 -6.00 11.22
C GLY A 7 -13.85 -5.89 10.42
N GLN A 8 -13.73 -5.91 9.10
CA GLN A 8 -14.61 -6.72 8.26
C GLN A 8 -13.76 -7.31 7.14
N ASP A 9 -13.71 -8.64 7.11
CA ASP A 9 -13.13 -9.50 6.08
C ASP A 9 -13.64 -9.15 4.67
N HIS A 10 -13.15 -8.06 4.12
CA HIS A 10 -13.08 -7.88 2.69
C HIS A 10 -11.71 -8.38 2.27
N GLU A 11 -11.62 -9.67 1.94
CA GLU A 11 -10.42 -10.23 1.33
C GLU A 11 -10.01 -9.32 0.16
N LEU A 12 -8.82 -8.75 0.24
CA LEU A 12 -8.30 -7.89 -0.82
C LEU A 12 -7.97 -8.77 -2.02
N THR A 13 -8.96 -8.95 -2.90
CA THR A 13 -8.81 -9.74 -4.13
C THR A 13 -8.13 -8.92 -5.22
N ALA A 14 -7.53 -9.59 -6.20
CA ALA A 14 -6.95 -8.93 -7.37
C ALA A 14 -7.96 -8.02 -8.10
N ALA A 15 -9.23 -8.43 -8.19
CA ALA A 15 -10.30 -7.62 -8.79
C ALA A 15 -10.54 -6.29 -8.04
N ILE A 16 -10.47 -6.32 -6.71
CA ILE A 16 -10.60 -5.11 -5.88
C ILE A 16 -9.38 -4.20 -6.09
N VAL A 17 -8.17 -4.77 -6.11
CA VAL A 17 -6.95 -4.00 -6.38
C VAL A 17 -7.00 -3.35 -7.77
N TYR A 18 -7.46 -4.07 -8.80
CA TYR A 18 -7.65 -3.49 -10.14
C TYR A 18 -8.62 -2.32 -10.14
N LYS A 19 -9.74 -2.44 -9.42
CA LYS A 19 -10.70 -1.35 -9.28
C LYS A 19 -10.03 -0.12 -8.65
N PHE A 20 -9.25 -0.30 -7.60
CA PHE A 20 -8.53 0.81 -6.95
C PHE A 20 -7.45 1.45 -7.85
N ILE A 21 -6.75 0.66 -8.67
CA ILE A 21 -5.81 1.19 -9.66
C ILE A 21 -6.54 2.12 -10.65
N VAL A 22 -7.71 1.71 -11.14
CA VAL A 22 -8.53 2.52 -12.05
C VAL A 22 -9.08 3.77 -11.35
N GLU A 23 -9.59 3.63 -10.13
CA GLU A 23 -10.14 4.75 -9.34
C GLU A 23 -9.06 5.79 -8.98
N ALA A 24 -7.82 5.35 -8.76
CA ALA A 24 -6.66 6.23 -8.61
C ALA A 24 -6.23 6.92 -9.93
N GLY A 25 -6.92 6.64 -11.04
CA GLY A 25 -6.68 7.26 -12.35
C GLY A 25 -5.59 6.56 -13.18
N TYR A 26 -5.18 5.35 -12.81
CA TYR A 26 -4.15 4.62 -13.53
C TYR A 26 -4.75 3.54 -14.44
N GLU A 27 -4.12 3.35 -15.60
CA GLU A 27 -4.54 2.30 -16.52
C GLU A 27 -3.99 0.93 -16.08
N PRO A 28 -4.86 -0.07 -15.85
CA PRO A 28 -4.43 -1.39 -15.39
C PRO A 28 -3.62 -2.15 -16.47
N ARG A 29 -3.58 -1.69 -17.72
CA ARG A 29 -2.71 -2.29 -18.75
C ARG A 29 -1.26 -1.81 -18.68
N GLN A 30 -0.97 -0.79 -17.86
CA GLN A 30 0.35 -0.18 -17.76
C GLN A 30 1.13 -0.71 -16.56
N ARG A 31 2.46 -0.57 -16.63
CA ARG A 31 3.33 -0.78 -15.46
C ARG A 31 3.11 0.37 -14.48
N LEU A 32 3.00 0.06 -13.19
CA LEU A 32 2.94 1.10 -12.17
C LEU A 32 4.34 1.48 -11.74
N THR A 33 4.60 2.79 -11.63
CA THR A 33 5.80 3.27 -10.97
C THR A 33 5.76 2.96 -9.47
N HIS A 34 6.90 3.00 -8.79
CA HIS A 34 6.92 2.83 -7.34
C HIS A 34 6.08 3.90 -6.60
N GLY A 35 6.06 5.13 -7.10
CA GLY A 35 5.20 6.19 -6.56
C GLY A 35 3.72 5.86 -6.70
N GLN A 36 3.28 5.52 -7.93
CA GLN A 36 1.89 5.12 -8.19
C GLN A 36 1.48 3.89 -7.39
N LEU A 37 2.39 2.94 -7.18
CA LEU A 37 2.16 1.79 -6.33
C LEU A 37 1.88 2.22 -4.88
N ALA A 38 2.69 3.12 -4.33
CA ALA A 38 2.47 3.66 -2.98
C ALA A 38 1.15 4.45 -2.90
N ASP A 39 0.82 5.24 -3.92
CA ASP A 39 -0.43 6.01 -3.99
C ASP A 39 -1.66 5.09 -4.00
N VAL A 40 -1.63 4.00 -4.78
CA VAL A 40 -2.71 3.00 -4.79
C VAL A 40 -2.85 2.32 -3.42
N ILE A 41 -1.75 1.97 -2.76
CA ILE A 41 -1.81 1.37 -1.42
C ILE A 41 -2.39 2.37 -0.42
N ALA A 42 -1.98 3.64 -0.47
CA ALA A 42 -2.53 4.68 0.39
C ALA A 42 -4.03 4.84 0.15
N TYR A 43 -4.47 4.80 -1.11
CA TYR A 43 -5.88 4.85 -1.49
C TYR A 43 -6.68 3.65 -0.95
N VAL A 44 -6.16 2.43 -1.07
CA VAL A 44 -6.76 1.20 -0.50
C VAL A 44 -6.99 1.36 1.01
N TRP A 45 -6.03 1.95 1.70
CA TRP A 45 -6.06 2.17 3.15
C TRP A 45 -6.74 3.49 3.58
N LYS A 46 -7.27 4.27 2.63
CA LYS A 46 -7.89 5.58 2.83
C LYS A 46 -6.98 6.59 3.57
N TYR A 47 -5.68 6.54 3.30
CA TYR A 47 -4.73 7.51 3.84
C TYR A 47 -4.64 8.74 2.93
N SER A 48 -4.80 9.92 3.51
CA SER A 48 -4.57 11.20 2.83
C SER A 48 -3.09 11.57 2.75
N GLU A 49 -2.31 11.13 3.74
CA GLU A 49 -0.87 11.31 3.84
C GLU A 49 -0.25 10.05 4.45
N VAL A 50 0.99 9.74 4.07
CA VAL A 50 1.69 8.53 4.52
C VAL A 50 3.03 8.86 5.17
N CYS A 51 3.37 8.15 6.23
CA CYS A 51 4.63 8.34 6.95
C CYS A 51 5.82 7.68 6.22
N ARG A 52 7.05 8.05 6.56
CA ARG A 52 8.26 7.39 6.00
C ARG A 52 8.25 5.86 6.17
N PHE A 53 7.71 5.36 7.29
CA PHE A 53 7.61 3.93 7.56
C PHE A 53 6.69 3.21 6.58
N PHE A 54 5.64 3.88 6.10
CA PHE A 54 4.78 3.35 5.06
C PHE A 54 5.58 3.10 3.78
N HIS A 55 6.34 4.10 3.32
CA HIS A 55 7.21 3.93 2.14
C HIS A 55 8.23 2.81 2.33
N LEU A 56 8.84 2.70 3.51
CA LEU A 56 9.77 1.61 3.83
C LEU A 56 9.08 0.23 3.78
N ALA A 57 7.83 0.13 4.23
CA ALA A 57 7.07 -1.10 4.14
C ALA A 57 6.67 -1.43 2.69
N VAL A 58 6.35 -0.44 1.86
CA VAL A 58 6.13 -0.64 0.41
C VAL A 58 7.41 -1.11 -0.28
N GLU A 59 8.58 -0.53 0.05
CA GLU A 59 9.87 -0.99 -0.44
C GLU A 59 10.18 -2.43 -0.02
N GLN A 60 9.88 -2.78 1.23
CA GLN A 60 10.10 -4.13 1.75
C GLN A 60 9.19 -5.13 1.03
N ALA A 61 7.92 -4.79 0.82
CA ALA A 61 6.99 -5.61 0.05
C ALA A 61 7.47 -5.80 -1.40
N ALA A 62 7.96 -4.72 -2.04
CA ALA A 62 8.56 -4.79 -3.38
C ALA A 62 9.80 -5.70 -3.41
N LYS A 63 10.70 -5.61 -2.44
CA LYS A 63 11.86 -6.50 -2.35
C LYS A 63 11.47 -7.97 -2.19
N LEU A 64 10.44 -8.27 -1.40
CA LEU A 64 10.02 -9.65 -1.14
C LEU A 64 9.25 -10.26 -2.31
N VAL A 65 8.38 -9.50 -2.97
CA VAL A 65 7.52 -10.01 -4.05
C VAL A 65 8.21 -9.89 -5.41
N HIS A 66 8.86 -8.76 -5.70
CA HIS A 66 9.52 -8.50 -6.98
C HIS A 66 11.02 -8.83 -6.98
N GLY A 67 11.64 -8.96 -5.80
CA GLY A 67 13.07 -9.23 -5.64
C GLY A 67 13.94 -7.97 -5.47
N LYS A 68 13.41 -6.79 -5.79
CA LYS A 68 14.10 -5.49 -5.63
C LYS A 68 13.10 -4.34 -5.64
N VAL A 69 13.55 -3.17 -5.21
CA VAL A 69 12.85 -1.91 -5.49
C VAL A 69 13.22 -1.49 -6.91
N ASP A 70 12.24 -1.48 -7.81
CA ASP A 70 12.39 -1.03 -9.19
C ASP A 70 11.61 0.27 -9.43
N LYS A 71 11.94 1.00 -10.49
CA LYS A 71 11.23 2.22 -10.90
C LYS A 71 9.80 1.91 -11.33
N THR A 72 9.59 0.75 -11.94
CA THR A 72 8.27 0.30 -12.44
C THR A 72 8.07 -1.19 -12.23
N TYR A 73 6.82 -1.57 -11.97
CA TYR A 73 6.41 -2.95 -11.71
C TYR A 73 5.40 -3.42 -12.77
N PRO A 74 5.54 -4.65 -13.28
CA PRO A 74 4.46 -5.30 -14.02
C PRO A 74 3.18 -5.35 -13.17
N LEU A 75 2.03 -5.19 -13.81
CA LEU A 75 0.74 -5.13 -13.12
C LEU A 75 0.52 -6.28 -12.14
N GLY A 76 0.81 -7.53 -12.52
CA GLY A 76 0.67 -8.68 -11.64
C GLY A 76 1.50 -8.55 -10.36
N HIS A 77 2.76 -8.13 -10.49
CA HIS A 77 3.61 -7.88 -9.34
C HIS A 77 3.09 -6.70 -8.50
N SER A 78 2.55 -5.65 -9.11
CA SER A 78 1.93 -4.55 -8.37
C SER A 78 0.78 -5.04 -7.49
N VAL A 79 -0.10 -5.89 -8.03
CA VAL A 79 -1.21 -6.49 -7.29
C VAL A 79 -0.69 -7.35 -6.13
N ASP A 80 0.31 -8.19 -6.39
CA ASP A 80 0.91 -9.06 -5.37
C ASP A 80 1.61 -8.24 -4.27
N ILE A 81 2.28 -7.14 -4.62
CA ILE A 81 2.91 -6.23 -3.65
C ILE A 81 1.84 -5.57 -2.78
N ILE A 82 0.76 -5.04 -3.38
CA ILE A 82 -0.35 -4.40 -2.65
C ILE A 82 -1.00 -5.41 -1.69
N GLY A 83 -1.21 -6.65 -2.14
CA GLY A 83 -1.76 -7.73 -1.34
C GLY A 83 -0.84 -8.10 -0.18
N TYR A 84 0.47 -8.23 -0.42
CA TYR A 84 1.45 -8.54 0.61
C TYR A 84 1.55 -7.42 1.65
N PHE A 85 1.65 -6.16 1.19
CA PHE A 85 1.66 -4.99 2.07
C PHE A 85 0.43 -4.98 2.97
N SER A 86 -0.77 -5.15 2.40
CA SER A 86 -2.01 -5.06 3.17
C SER A 86 -2.16 -6.16 4.23
N LYS A 87 -1.45 -7.28 4.08
CA LYS A 87 -1.41 -8.37 5.07
C LYS A 87 -0.36 -8.16 6.17
N THR A 88 0.65 -7.33 5.91
CA THR A 88 1.85 -7.23 6.77
C THR A 88 2.04 -5.86 7.39
N TRP A 89 1.34 -4.83 6.89
CA TRP A 89 1.39 -3.48 7.41
C TRP A 89 0.75 -3.40 8.81
N GLN A 90 1.50 -2.87 9.77
CA GLN A 90 1.08 -2.75 11.17
C GLN A 90 0.79 -1.29 11.59
N GLY A 91 0.72 -0.37 10.64
CA GLY A 91 0.60 1.06 10.92
C GLY A 91 1.95 1.75 11.15
N CYS A 92 1.90 3.08 11.29
CA CYS A 92 3.08 3.86 11.67
C CYS A 92 3.35 3.62 13.17
N PRO A 93 4.62 3.44 13.58
CA PRO A 93 4.94 3.29 15.00
C PRO A 93 4.54 4.56 15.77
N ASP A 94 4.00 4.41 16.99
CA ASP A 94 3.51 5.51 17.83
C ASP A 94 4.53 6.64 18.05
N ALA A 95 5.83 6.32 18.03
CA ALA A 95 6.92 7.30 18.11
C ALA A 95 6.96 8.28 16.92
N ALA A 96 6.32 7.95 15.80
CA ALA A 96 6.15 8.83 14.65
C ALA A 96 4.87 9.68 14.73
N CYS A 97 3.92 9.33 15.61
CA CYS A 97 2.66 10.05 15.83
C CYS A 97 2.78 11.17 16.87
N GLN A 98 3.92 11.31 17.57
CA GLN A 98 4.18 12.38 18.53
C GLN A 98 4.55 13.73 17.87
N GLY A 99 3.93 14.05 16.73
CA GLY A 99 4.01 15.36 16.08
C GLY A 99 2.80 16.27 16.37
N GLY A 100 1.87 15.82 17.21
CA GLY A 100 0.79 16.66 17.75
C GLY A 100 1.21 17.23 19.10
N GLU A 101 2.06 18.26 19.09
CA GLU A 101 2.30 19.07 20.28
C GLU A 101 1.08 19.98 20.55
N SER A 102 0.54 19.83 21.77
CA SER A 102 -0.24 20.79 22.60
C SER A 102 -1.60 21.30 22.10
#